data_AF-A0A0D3IJ89-F1
#
_entry.id   AF-A0A0D3IJ89-F1
#
_cell.length_a   1.000
_cell.length_b   1.000
_cell.length_c   1.000
_cell.angle_alpha   90.00
_cell.angle_beta   90.00
_cell.angle_gamma   90.00
#
_symmetry.space_group_name_H-M   'P 1'
#
loop_
_entity.id
_entity.type
_entity.pdbx_description
1 polymer ?
#
loop_
_entity_poly.entity_id
_entity_poly.type
_entity_poly.pdbx_seq_one_letter_code
_entity_poly.pdbx_strand_id
1 'polypeptide(L)'
;MAPQAACVHEGGGVERRAAHHERERQRRQREAAGGTTEPAAEEAMDVEAVSAADVLAGVEESGPNYALPTAREGQRERRERLRVDETAKQAGHTIVETGTHVEILGEQGLWKA
;
A
#
# COMPACT_ATOMS: atom_id res chain seq x y z
N MET A 1 23.83 11.47 -21.19
CA MET A 1 22.38 11.79 -21.28
C MET A 1 21.74 10.77 -22.21
N ALA A 2 20.82 9.94 -21.71
CA ALA A 2 20.04 9.02 -22.55
C ALA A 2 18.80 9.77 -23.11
N PRO A 3 18.37 9.53 -24.36
CA PRO A 3 17.19 10.18 -24.90
C PRO A 3 15.93 9.58 -24.27
N GLN A 4 15.07 10.45 -23.77
CA GLN A 4 13.78 10.12 -23.18
C GLN A 4 12.82 9.72 -24.31
N ALA A 5 12.32 8.48 -24.25
CA ALA A 5 11.37 7.96 -25.21
C ALA A 5 10.11 8.82 -25.22
N ALA A 6 9.76 9.37 -26.39
CA ALA A 6 8.52 10.11 -26.57
C ALA A 6 7.33 9.15 -26.41
N CYS A 7 6.47 9.38 -25.41
CA CYS A 7 5.18 8.71 -25.30
C CYS A 7 4.32 9.09 -26.52
N VAL A 8 4.12 8.14 -27.43
CA VAL A 8 3.22 8.30 -28.58
C VAL A 8 1.79 8.11 -28.09
N HIS A 9 0.97 9.16 -28.15
CA HIS A 9 -0.45 9.08 -27.83
C HIS A 9 -1.21 8.43 -28.99
N GLU A 10 -1.51 7.13 -28.88
CA GLU A 10 -2.38 6.45 -29.82
C GLU A 10 -3.83 6.93 -29.63
N GLY A 11 -4.32 7.72 -30.60
CA GLY A 11 -5.53 8.55 -30.56
C GLY A 11 -6.89 7.84 -30.41
N GLY A 12 -6.99 6.73 -29.67
CA GLY A 12 -8.24 5.97 -29.44
C GLY A 12 -9.18 6.55 -28.37
N GLY A 13 -8.98 7.80 -27.92
CA GLY A 13 -9.78 8.39 -26.84
C GLY A 13 -11.28 8.53 -27.17
N VAL A 14 -11.60 8.79 -28.45
CA VAL A 14 -12.98 8.92 -28.92
C VAL A 14 -13.67 7.56 -28.94
N GLU A 15 -13.00 6.52 -29.42
CA GLU A 15 -13.52 5.15 -29.48
C GLU A 15 -13.76 4.59 -28.07
N ARG A 16 -12.84 4.84 -27.13
CA ARG A 16 -13.02 4.45 -25.72
C ARG A 16 -14.24 5.12 -25.07
N ARG A 17 -14.46 6.40 -25.37
CA ARG A 17 -15.66 7.12 -24.89
C ARG A 17 -16.94 6.59 -25.53
N ALA A 18 -16.93 6.32 -26.83
CA ALA A 18 -18.06 5.75 -27.54
C ALA A 18 -18.47 4.38 -26.95
N ALA A 19 -17.48 3.49 -26.76
CA ALA A 19 -17.70 2.18 -26.17
C ALA A 19 -18.22 2.25 -24.71
N HIS A 20 -17.76 3.24 -23.93
CA HIS A 20 -18.28 3.48 -22.59
C HIS A 20 -19.76 3.91 -22.62
N HIS A 21 -20.12 4.86 -23.48
CA HIS A 21 -21.51 5.32 -23.59
C HIS A 21 -22.46 4.24 -24.12
N GLU A 22 -21.96 3.33 -24.94
CA GLU A 22 -22.74 2.18 -25.40
C GLU A 22 -23.02 1.18 -24.26
N ARG A 23 -22.01 0.85 -23.44
CA ARG A 23 -22.20 0.01 -22.24
C ARG A 23 -23.22 0.61 -21.28
N GLU A 24 -23.14 1.90 -21.03
CA GLU A 24 -24.10 2.61 -20.16
C GLU A 24 -25.52 2.60 -20.71
N ARG A 25 -25.68 2.73 -22.03
CA ARG A 25 -26.99 2.59 -22.67
C ARG A 25 -27.56 1.18 -22.52
N GLN A 26 -26.76 0.15 -22.77
CA GLN A 26 -27.19 -1.24 -22.62
C GLN A 26 -27.56 -1.57 -21.18
N ARG A 27 -26.79 -1.07 -20.21
CA ARG A 27 -27.10 -1.21 -18.78
C ARG A 27 -28.46 -0.58 -18.44
N ARG A 28 -28.71 0.66 -18.86
CA ARG A 28 -30.00 1.33 -18.62
C ARG A 28 -31.17 0.63 -19.29
N GLN A 29 -30.98 0.04 -20.47
CA GLN A 29 -32.00 -0.77 -21.13
C GLN A 29 -32.31 -2.04 -20.32
N ARG A 30 -31.29 -2.70 -19.75
CA ARG A 30 -31.48 -3.85 -18.87
C ARG A 30 -32.17 -3.46 -17.58
N GLU A 31 -31.81 -2.35 -16.96
CA GLU A 31 -32.46 -1.81 -15.75
C GLU A 31 -33.91 -1.41 -16.03
N ALA A 32 -34.21 -0.82 -17.20
CA ALA A 32 -35.57 -0.46 -17.59
C ALA A 32 -36.42 -1.68 -17.99
N ALA A 33 -35.80 -2.74 -18.52
CA ALA A 33 -36.46 -4.01 -18.86
C ALA A 33 -36.64 -4.92 -17.65
N GLY A 34 -35.78 -4.80 -16.64
CA GLY A 34 -35.96 -5.38 -15.32
C GLY A 34 -37.03 -4.59 -14.57
N GLY A 35 -38.30 -4.87 -14.89
CA GLY A 35 -39.43 -4.36 -14.11
C GLY A 35 -39.21 -4.62 -12.61
N THR A 36 -39.77 -3.76 -11.77
CA THR A 36 -39.73 -3.81 -10.30
C THR A 36 -39.88 -5.24 -9.81
N THR A 37 -38.75 -5.91 -9.60
CA THR A 37 -38.69 -7.12 -8.82
C THR A 37 -38.79 -6.60 -7.41
N GLU A 38 -40.00 -6.63 -6.86
CA GLU A 38 -40.14 -6.47 -5.43
C GLU A 38 -39.18 -7.47 -4.78
N PRO A 39 -38.31 -7.03 -3.87
CA PRO A 39 -37.45 -7.96 -3.17
C PRO A 39 -38.35 -9.04 -2.56
N ALA A 40 -38.01 -10.31 -2.77
CA ALA A 40 -38.66 -11.40 -2.06
C ALA A 40 -38.65 -11.01 -0.58
N ALA A 41 -39.81 -11.08 0.09
CA ALA A 41 -39.96 -10.72 1.48
C ALA A 41 -38.78 -11.32 2.25
N GLU A 42 -37.92 -10.46 2.80
CA GLU A 42 -36.80 -10.91 3.60
C GLU A 42 -37.40 -11.79 4.70
N GLU A 43 -37.11 -13.10 4.66
CA GLU A 43 -37.30 -13.92 5.85
C GLU A 43 -36.50 -13.20 6.93
N ALA A 44 -37.20 -12.75 7.98
CA ALA A 44 -36.61 -12.02 9.09
C ALA A 44 -35.61 -12.95 9.80
N MET A 45 -34.39 -13.02 9.27
CA MET A 45 -33.26 -13.45 10.04
C MET A 45 -33.09 -12.40 11.14
N ASP A 46 -33.04 -12.87 12.39
CA ASP A 46 -32.65 -12.07 13.54
C ASP A 46 -31.17 -11.66 13.34
N VAL A 47 -30.96 -10.62 12.54
CA VAL A 47 -29.67 -9.94 12.45
C VAL A 47 -29.63 -8.91 13.56
N GLU A 48 -28.77 -9.15 14.53
CA GLU A 48 -28.46 -8.18 15.57
C GLU A 48 -27.90 -6.91 14.91
N ALA A 49 -28.62 -5.81 15.07
CA ALA A 49 -28.22 -4.52 14.53
C ALA A 49 -27.09 -3.95 15.39
N VAL A 50 -25.85 -4.14 14.94
CA VAL A 50 -24.67 -3.56 15.60
C VAL A 50 -24.36 -2.20 15.00
N SER A 51 -24.07 -1.22 15.85
CA SER A 51 -23.63 0.10 15.41
C SER A 51 -22.29 0.00 14.69
N ALA A 52 -22.20 0.62 13.51
CA ALA A 52 -20.93 0.75 12.80
C ALA A 52 -19.85 1.45 13.67
N ALA A 53 -20.26 2.35 14.58
CA ALA A 53 -19.34 3.01 15.49
C ALA A 53 -18.71 2.02 16.48
N ASP A 54 -19.48 1.06 16.99
CA ASP A 54 -19.01 0.06 17.95
C ASP A 54 -18.03 -0.92 17.29
N VAL A 55 -18.30 -1.31 16.05
CA VAL A 55 -17.39 -2.14 15.25
C VAL A 55 -16.06 -1.42 14.96
N LEU A 56 -16.12 -0.12 14.65
CA LEU A 56 -14.93 0.67 14.33
C LEU A 56 -14.08 0.99 15.58
N ALA A 57 -14.70 1.18 16.75
CA ALA A 57 -13.98 1.40 18.00
C ALA A 57 -13.03 0.24 18.34
N GLY A 58 -13.43 -1.01 18.06
CA GLY A 58 -12.58 -2.19 18.26
C GLY A 58 -11.37 -2.28 17.30
N VAL A 59 -11.45 -1.63 16.13
CA VAL A 59 -10.34 -1.58 15.15
C VAL A 59 -9.26 -0.58 15.58
N GLU A 60 -9.64 0.52 16.23
CA GLU A 60 -8.68 1.50 16.74
C GLU A 60 -7.78 0.92 17.85
N GLU A 61 -8.30 0.00 18.67
CA GLU A 61 -7.53 -0.69 19.72
C GLU A 61 -6.56 -1.74 19.15
N SER A 62 -6.97 -2.48 18.12
CA SER A 62 -6.17 -3.55 17.50
C SER A 62 -5.14 -3.03 16.48
N GLY A 63 -5.37 -1.82 15.94
CA GLY A 63 -4.64 -1.32 14.79
C GLY A 63 -4.98 -2.06 13.49
N PRO A 64 -4.33 -1.73 12.36
CA PRO A 64 -4.60 -2.39 11.09
C PRO A 64 -4.29 -3.89 11.15
N ASN A 65 -5.20 -4.72 10.65
CA ASN A 65 -5.03 -6.19 10.51
C ASN A 65 -4.01 -6.59 9.41
N TYR A 66 -3.12 -5.68 9.05
CA TYR A 66 -2.08 -5.90 8.05
C TYR A 66 -0.87 -5.06 8.41
N ALA A 67 0.31 -5.60 8.11
CA ALA A 67 1.54 -4.84 8.28
C ALA A 67 1.57 -3.69 7.27
N LEU A 68 1.67 -2.46 7.79
CA LEU A 68 1.95 -1.31 6.94
C LEU A 68 3.39 -1.42 6.41
N PRO A 69 3.62 -1.13 5.12
CA PRO A 69 4.97 -0.99 4.60
C PRO A 69 5.74 0.03 5.44
N THR A 70 7.02 -0.24 5.68
CA THR A 70 7.89 0.72 6.36
C THR A 70 7.85 2.07 5.63
N ALA A 71 7.71 3.14 6.40
CA ALA A 71 7.69 4.48 5.84
C ALA A 71 8.97 4.72 5.04
N ARG A 72 8.83 5.29 3.85
CA ARG A 72 9.98 5.63 3.02
C ARG A 72 10.79 6.70 3.73
N GLU A 73 12.10 6.46 3.85
CA GLU A 73 13.01 7.42 4.43
C GLU A 73 12.94 8.79 3.73
N GLY A 74 12.93 9.86 4.52
CA GLY A 74 12.95 11.23 4.01
C GLY A 74 14.27 11.58 3.32
N GLN A 75 14.23 12.50 2.35
CA GLN A 75 15.45 12.90 1.60
C GLN A 75 16.54 13.46 2.52
N ARG A 76 16.16 14.19 3.58
CA ARG A 76 17.09 14.77 4.56
C ARG A 76 17.79 13.67 5.36
N GLU A 77 17.02 12.75 5.92
CA GLU A 77 17.50 11.59 6.69
C GLU A 77 18.44 10.74 5.83
N ARG A 78 18.05 10.48 4.58
CA ARG A 78 18.88 9.76 3.61
C ARG A 78 20.24 10.40 3.41
N ARG A 79 20.28 11.73 3.26
CA ARG A 79 21.54 12.45 3.06
C ARG A 79 22.41 12.42 4.31
N GLU A 80 21.80 12.48 5.49
CA GLU A 80 22.50 12.40 6.76
C GLU A 80 23.11 11.01 6.96
N ARG A 81 22.34 9.94 6.76
CA ARG A 81 22.86 8.57 6.80
C ARG A 81 24.03 8.38 5.84
N LEU A 82 23.89 8.82 4.58
CA LEU A 82 24.96 8.68 3.59
C LEU A 82 26.25 9.42 3.99
N ARG A 83 26.16 10.55 4.71
CA ARG A 83 27.36 11.24 5.21
C ARG A 83 28.03 10.45 6.32
N VAL A 84 27.25 9.87 7.23
CA VAL A 84 27.76 8.98 8.28
C VAL A 84 28.41 7.75 7.66
N ASP A 85 27.75 7.14 6.67
CA ASP A 85 28.26 5.98 5.94
C ASP A 85 29.60 6.29 5.25
N GLU A 86 29.70 7.41 4.53
CA GLU A 86 30.96 7.82 3.91
C GLU A 86 32.07 8.08 4.93
N THR A 87 31.73 8.68 6.07
CA THR A 87 32.70 8.92 7.16
C THR A 87 33.19 7.59 7.76
N ALA A 88 32.29 6.63 7.97
CA ALA A 88 32.63 5.31 8.48
C ALA A 88 33.53 4.55 7.49
N LYS A 89 33.23 4.60 6.19
CA LYS A 89 34.09 3.99 5.15
C LYS A 89 35.48 4.62 5.12
N GLN A 90 35.57 5.94 5.23
CA GLN A 90 36.86 6.65 5.30
C GLN A 90 37.69 6.24 6.52
N ALA A 91 37.03 5.92 7.64
CA ALA A 91 37.66 5.37 8.84
C ALA A 91 37.98 3.87 8.74
N GLY A 92 37.68 3.21 7.62
CA GLY A 92 37.91 1.78 7.41
C GLY A 92 36.88 0.86 8.07
N HIS A 93 35.74 1.40 8.52
CA HIS A 93 34.66 0.60 9.07
C HIS A 93 33.85 -0.09 7.97
N THR A 94 33.37 -1.30 8.28
CA THR A 94 32.39 -2.01 7.45
C THR A 94 30.99 -1.65 7.91
N ILE A 95 30.14 -1.23 6.98
CA ILE A 95 28.74 -0.90 7.26
C ILE A 95 27.90 -2.12 6.92
N VAL A 96 27.04 -2.52 7.84
CA VAL A 96 26.20 -3.70 7.72
C VAL A 96 24.74 -3.28 7.80
N GLU A 97 23.88 -3.86 6.97
CA GLU A 97 22.45 -3.55 6.97
C GLU A 97 21.77 -4.05 8.25
N THR A 98 20.80 -3.28 8.73
CA THR A 98 19.98 -3.67 9.89
C THR A 98 19.31 -5.02 9.65
N GLY A 99 19.49 -5.95 10.58
CA GLY A 99 18.96 -7.32 10.47
C GLY A 99 19.93 -8.33 9.87
N THR A 100 21.11 -7.90 9.42
CA THR A 100 22.18 -8.83 9.07
C THR A 100 22.72 -9.49 10.33
N HIS A 101 22.83 -10.82 10.31
CA HIS A 101 23.48 -11.56 11.38
C HIS A 101 25.01 -11.35 11.31
N VAL A 102 25.61 -10.93 12.42
CA VAL A 102 27.06 -10.73 12.52
C VAL A 102 27.59 -11.57 13.68
N GLU A 103 28.54 -12.45 13.38
CA GLU A 103 29.28 -13.21 14.39
C GLU A 103 30.57 -12.46 14.73
N ILE A 104 30.69 -12.00 15.98
CA ILE A 104 31.91 -11.36 16.47
C ILE A 104 32.76 -12.44 17.13
N LEU A 105 33.77 -12.92 16.41
CA LEU A 105 34.74 -13.87 16.95
C LEU A 105 35.81 -13.10 17.74
N GLY A 106 35.80 -13.26 19.06
CA GLY A 106 36.83 -12.74 19.95
C GLY A 106 37.27 -13.80 20.95
N GLU A 107 38.50 -13.71 21.44
CA GLU A 107 38.85 -14.38 22.69
C GLU A 107 38.04 -13.75 23.83
N GLN A 108 37.56 -14.59 24.75
CA GLN A 108 36.76 -14.21 25.92
C GLN A 108 37.64 -13.42 26.91
N GLY A 109 37.99 -12.18 26.59
CA GLY A 109 38.67 -11.26 27.50
C GLY A 109 37.69 -10.75 28.55
N LEU A 110 38.10 -10.73 29.82
CA LEU A 110 37.33 -10.13 30.91
C LEU A 110 37.09 -8.64 30.58
N TRP A 111 35.88 -8.28 30.20
CA TRP A 111 35.48 -6.88 30.12
C TRP A 111 35.41 -6.38 31.56
N LYS A 112 36.38 -5.56 31.98
CA LYS A 112 36.26 -4.86 33.27
C LYS A 112 35.16 -3.82 33.14
N ALA A 113 34.15 -3.98 34.00
CA ALA A 113 33.07 -3.03 34.23
C ALA A 113 33.59 -1.66 34.67
#